data_AF-A0A2X2VMW9-F1
#
_entry.id   AF-A0A2X2VMW9-F1
#
_cell.length_a   1.000
_cell.length_b   1.000
_cell.length_c   1.000
_cell.angle_alpha   90.00
_cell.angle_beta   90.00
_cell.angle_gamma   90.00
#
_symmetry.space_group_name_H-M   'P 1'
#
loop_
_entity.id
_entity.type
_entity.pdbx_description
1 polymer ?
#
loop_
_entity_poly.entity_id
_entity_poly.type
_entity_poly.pdbx_seq_one_letter_code
_entity_poly.pdbx_strand_id
1 'polypeptide(L)'
;MKAVSLFTLFSFVLFSCQAEKNRSKYPDTVGDIAFDEKLDEAGFKKCGAGKDRPFSFQYYHGPKMFDYKGEKIAIVQKLKKENIYSEKKVNGYITVRFLVNCEGKTGLFRLKRMNSDLKDIALDEELENKLLKFTKSLNGWMPKEIEGLKVDYYQYLTYKIEDGKVSEVLP
;
A
#
# COMPACT_ATOMS: atom_id res chain seq x y z
N MET A 1 -46.13 57.09 4.05
CA MET A 1 -45.93 56.91 5.50
C MET A 1 -45.81 55.42 5.78
N LYS A 2 -44.67 55.04 6.38
CA LYS A 2 -44.36 53.77 7.05
C LYS A 2 -44.31 52.50 6.17
N ALA A 3 -43.09 52.27 5.68
CA ALA A 3 -42.56 50.98 5.26
C ALA A 3 -42.79 49.92 6.34
N VAL A 4 -43.68 48.97 6.04
CA VAL A 4 -43.94 47.79 6.85
C VAL A 4 -42.94 46.72 6.43
N SER A 5 -41.93 46.56 7.27
CA SER A 5 -41.40 45.28 7.74
C SER A 5 -41.77 44.04 6.91
N LEU A 6 -40.99 43.69 5.89
CA LEU A 6 -40.96 42.32 5.35
C LEU A 6 -39.66 42.03 4.58
N PHE A 7 -38.52 42.30 5.20
CA PHE A 7 -37.20 41.99 4.63
C PHE A 7 -36.35 41.17 5.59
N THR A 8 -36.94 40.12 6.18
CA THR A 8 -36.24 39.21 7.10
C THR A 8 -36.72 37.77 6.98
N LEU A 9 -37.04 37.29 5.76
CA LEU A 9 -37.44 35.88 5.62
C LEU A 9 -37.10 35.26 4.26
N PHE A 10 -35.90 35.48 3.69
CA PHE A 10 -35.50 34.71 2.50
C PHE A 10 -33.99 34.51 2.24
N SER A 11 -33.15 34.37 3.28
CA SER A 11 -31.72 34.08 3.04
C SER A 11 -31.08 33.03 3.94
N PHE A 12 -31.84 32.38 4.82
CA PHE A 12 -31.30 31.37 5.76
C PHE A 12 -31.35 29.91 5.27
N VAL A 13 -31.52 29.65 3.97
CA VAL A 13 -31.62 28.26 3.45
C VAL A 13 -30.31 27.76 2.79
N LEU A 14 -29.23 28.54 2.78
CA LEU A 14 -27.97 28.13 2.12
C LEU A 14 -26.92 27.47 3.04
N PHE A 15 -27.25 27.18 4.30
CA PHE A 15 -26.36 26.45 5.21
C PHE A 15 -26.95 25.11 5.65
N SER A 16 -27.19 24.19 4.72
CA SER A 16 -27.21 22.77 5.08
C SER A 16 -26.91 21.86 3.88
N CYS A 17 -25.64 21.85 3.51
CA CYS A 17 -25.05 20.67 2.87
C CYS A 17 -23.83 20.27 3.68
N GLN A 18 -24.06 19.82 4.91
CA GLN A 18 -23.16 18.81 5.47
C GLN A 18 -23.55 17.50 4.82
N ALA A 19 -23.00 17.22 3.64
CA ALA A 19 -22.96 15.86 3.14
C ALA A 19 -22.09 15.08 4.12
N GLU A 20 -22.73 14.42 5.08
CA GLU A 20 -22.06 13.46 5.96
C GLU A 20 -21.39 12.44 5.05
N LYS A 21 -20.05 12.48 5.01
CA LYS A 21 -19.26 11.42 4.38
C LYS A 21 -19.49 10.17 5.24
N ASN A 22 -20.51 9.38 4.90
CA ASN A 22 -20.71 8.03 5.40
C ASN A 22 -19.51 7.19 4.97
N ARG A 23 -18.41 7.29 5.74
CA ARG A 23 -17.27 6.39 5.60
C ARG A 23 -17.68 5.08 6.24
N SER A 24 -17.67 4.00 5.46
CA SER A 24 -17.86 2.65 5.98
C SER A 24 -16.94 2.43 7.19
N LYS A 25 -17.48 1.82 8.25
CA LYS A 25 -16.72 1.43 9.45
C LYS A 25 -15.60 0.42 9.13
N TYR A 26 -15.74 -0.30 8.01
CA TYR A 26 -14.83 -1.37 7.60
C TYR A 26 -14.32 -1.15 6.17
N PRO A 27 -13.09 -1.58 5.86
CA PRO A 27 -12.61 -1.59 4.48
C PRO A 27 -13.50 -2.50 3.62
N ASP A 28 -13.52 -2.22 2.32
CA ASP A 28 -14.27 -3.03 1.35
C ASP A 28 -13.75 -4.48 1.32
N THR A 29 -12.46 -4.68 1.60
CA THR A 29 -11.85 -6.02 1.71
C THR A 29 -10.78 -6.10 2.79
N VAL A 30 -10.67 -7.29 3.40
CA VAL A 30 -9.63 -7.60 4.39
C VAL A 30 -8.25 -7.46 3.74
N GLY A 31 -7.44 -6.57 4.31
CA GLY A 31 -6.09 -6.26 3.82
C GLY A 31 -6.00 -5.00 2.96
N ASP A 32 -7.11 -4.29 2.73
CA ASP A 32 -7.05 -2.97 2.11
C ASP A 32 -6.24 -1.99 2.97
N ILE A 33 -5.42 -1.21 2.29
CA ILE A 33 -4.57 -0.20 2.90
C ILE A 33 -5.25 1.16 2.73
N ALA A 34 -5.67 1.77 3.83
CA ALA A 34 -6.14 3.15 3.85
C ALA A 34 -4.97 4.11 3.62
N PHE A 35 -5.20 5.17 2.83
CA PHE A 35 -4.21 6.23 2.61
C PHE A 35 -3.82 6.90 3.93
N ASP A 36 -2.53 7.10 4.13
CA ASP A 36 -1.92 7.78 5.27
C ASP A 36 -1.01 8.89 4.77
N GLU A 37 -1.38 10.14 5.04
CA GLU A 37 -0.66 11.34 4.59
C GLU A 37 0.78 11.44 5.10
N LYS A 38 1.13 10.72 6.17
CA LYS A 38 2.49 10.71 6.73
C LYS A 38 3.39 9.68 6.06
N LEU A 39 2.79 8.63 5.48
CA LEU A 39 3.51 7.49 4.91
C LEU A 39 3.47 7.46 3.38
N ASP A 40 2.39 7.97 2.80
CA ASP A 40 2.05 7.80 1.39
C ASP A 40 2.31 9.05 0.57
N GLU A 41 2.78 8.85 -0.65
CA GLU A 41 2.99 9.93 -1.60
C GLU A 41 1.65 10.48 -2.09
N ALA A 42 1.42 11.78 -1.90
CA ALA A 42 0.18 12.44 -2.33
C ALA A 42 -0.09 12.31 -3.85
N GLY A 43 0.95 12.06 -4.65
CA GLY A 43 0.85 11.86 -6.09
C GLY A 43 0.46 10.45 -6.54
N PHE A 44 0.44 9.46 -5.63
CA PHE A 44 0.08 8.08 -6.00
C PHE A 44 -1.41 7.98 -6.30
N LYS A 45 -1.75 7.54 -7.52
CA LYS A 45 -3.12 7.42 -7.99
C LYS A 45 -3.46 5.95 -8.25
N LYS A 46 -4.48 5.49 -7.54
CA LYS A 46 -5.22 4.26 -7.87
C LYS A 46 -5.94 4.45 -9.20
N CYS A 47 -6.00 3.41 -10.02
CA CYS A 47 -6.80 3.46 -11.23
C CYS A 47 -8.29 3.26 -10.94
N GLY A 48 -8.63 2.48 -9.90
CA GLY A 48 -10.00 2.23 -9.46
C GLY A 48 -10.82 1.50 -10.52
N ALA A 49 -11.00 0.18 -10.36
CA ALA A 49 -11.77 -0.58 -11.34
C ALA A 49 -13.29 -0.29 -11.24
N GLY A 50 -13.74 0.79 -11.90
CA GLY A 50 -15.15 1.19 -12.08
C GLY A 50 -15.53 2.44 -11.27
N LYS A 51 -16.32 3.35 -11.87
CA LYS A 51 -16.84 4.58 -11.20
C LYS A 51 -17.59 4.28 -9.90
N ASP A 52 -18.09 3.05 -9.75
CA ASP A 52 -18.97 2.65 -8.65
C ASP A 52 -18.34 1.63 -7.69
N ARG A 53 -17.13 1.11 -7.95
CA ARG A 53 -16.42 0.16 -7.05
C ARG A 53 -14.89 0.29 -7.16
N PRO A 54 -14.24 1.15 -6.36
CA PRO A 54 -12.77 1.30 -6.37
C PRO A 54 -12.05 0.13 -5.66
N PHE A 55 -12.37 -1.11 -6.04
CA PHE A 55 -11.78 -2.31 -5.46
C PHE A 55 -10.35 -2.54 -6.01
N SER A 56 -9.47 -3.01 -5.14
CA SER A 56 -8.11 -3.44 -5.50
C SER A 56 -7.97 -4.92 -5.25
N PHE A 57 -7.46 -5.66 -6.24
CA PHE A 57 -7.30 -7.10 -6.13
C PHE A 57 -6.29 -7.45 -5.04
N GLN A 58 -6.58 -8.50 -4.30
CA GLN A 58 -5.67 -8.99 -3.28
C GLN A 58 -4.71 -9.97 -3.94
N TYR A 59 -3.53 -10.17 -3.34
CA TYR A 59 -2.54 -11.13 -3.85
C TYR A 59 -3.09 -12.57 -3.94
N TYR A 60 -4.16 -12.88 -3.19
CA TYR A 60 -4.85 -14.18 -3.20
C TYR A 60 -6.04 -14.25 -4.18
N HIS A 61 -6.38 -13.14 -4.84
CA HIS A 61 -7.43 -13.07 -5.87
C HIS A 61 -6.79 -13.15 -7.27
N GLY A 62 -6.72 -14.35 -7.86
CA GLY A 62 -6.32 -14.53 -9.26
C GLY A 62 -5.31 -15.65 -9.53
N PRO A 63 -4.89 -15.82 -10.80
CA PRO A 63 -3.88 -16.82 -11.17
C PRO A 63 -2.54 -16.54 -10.48
N LYS A 64 -1.86 -17.61 -10.04
CA LYS A 64 -0.71 -17.61 -9.13
C LYS A 64 0.59 -16.97 -9.65
N MET A 65 0.55 -16.20 -10.75
CA MET A 65 1.78 -15.69 -11.36
C MET A 65 2.32 -14.48 -10.60
N PHE A 66 3.63 -14.49 -10.32
CA PHE A 66 4.32 -13.40 -9.67
C PHE A 66 4.69 -12.33 -10.72
N ASP A 67 3.90 -11.26 -10.78
CA ASP A 67 3.91 -10.30 -11.89
C ASP A 67 5.00 -9.23 -11.75
N TYR A 68 6.25 -9.68 -11.80
CA TYR A 68 7.44 -8.84 -11.85
C TYR A 68 8.31 -9.24 -13.05
N LYS A 69 8.85 -8.25 -13.79
CA LYS A 69 9.73 -8.48 -14.93
C LYS A 69 11.01 -9.21 -14.49
N GLY A 70 11.22 -10.42 -15.02
CA GLY A 70 12.31 -11.30 -14.60
C GLY A 70 12.02 -12.06 -13.29
N GLU A 71 10.76 -12.07 -12.87
CA GLU A 71 10.21 -12.81 -11.72
C GLU A 71 10.98 -12.53 -10.41
N LYS A 72 10.81 -13.43 -9.43
CA LYS A 72 11.48 -13.34 -8.13
C LYS A 72 13.01 -13.29 -8.25
N ILE A 73 13.58 -14.02 -9.21
CA ILE A 73 15.04 -14.12 -9.35
C ILE A 73 15.68 -12.75 -9.66
N ALA A 74 15.03 -11.89 -10.45
CA ALA A 74 15.50 -10.54 -10.70
C ALA A 74 15.56 -9.68 -9.43
N ILE A 75 14.56 -9.82 -8.54
CA ILE A 75 14.53 -9.12 -7.24
C ILE A 75 15.66 -9.63 -6.35
N VAL A 76 15.83 -10.95 -6.23
CA VAL A 76 16.91 -11.55 -5.43
C VAL A 76 18.29 -11.11 -5.92
N GLN A 77 18.51 -11.06 -7.23
CA GLN A 77 19.76 -10.59 -7.81
C GLN A 77 20.01 -9.10 -7.52
N LYS A 78 18.97 -8.25 -7.60
CA LYS A 78 19.08 -6.83 -7.25
C LYS A 78 19.39 -6.67 -5.76
N LEU A 79 18.68 -7.39 -4.89
CA LEU A 79 18.91 -7.35 -3.44
C LEU A 79 20.34 -7.74 -3.06
N LYS A 80 20.87 -8.81 -3.66
CA LYS A 80 22.26 -9.24 -3.43
C LYS A 80 23.29 -8.16 -3.76
N LYS A 81 23.04 -7.34 -4.79
CA LYS A 81 23.93 -6.23 -5.18
C LYS A 81 23.90 -5.07 -4.19
N GLU A 82 22.77 -4.83 -3.53
CA GLU A 82 22.64 -3.77 -2.52
C GLU A 82 23.37 -4.10 -1.22
N ASN A 83 23.71 -5.38 -0.98
CA ASN A 83 24.40 -5.84 0.23
C ASN A 83 23.76 -5.30 1.52
N ILE A 84 22.44 -5.46 1.66
CA ILE A 84 21.68 -4.97 2.81
C ILE A 84 21.84 -5.94 3.99
N TYR A 85 22.35 -5.44 5.10
CA TYR A 85 22.47 -6.18 6.35
C TYR A 85 22.41 -5.24 7.56
N SER A 86 22.26 -5.83 8.74
CA SER A 86 22.39 -5.21 10.06
C SER A 86 23.67 -5.69 10.75
N GLU A 87 24.33 -4.79 11.49
CA GLU A 87 25.43 -5.14 12.39
C GLU A 87 24.93 -5.89 13.64
N LYS A 88 23.62 -5.85 13.92
CA LYS A 88 22.99 -6.59 15.01
C LYS A 88 22.64 -8.00 14.53
N LYS A 89 22.93 -9.01 15.36
CA LYS A 89 22.58 -10.42 15.10
C LYS A 89 21.10 -10.71 15.38
N VAL A 90 20.22 -10.00 14.68
CA VAL A 90 18.76 -10.12 14.81
C VAL A 90 18.21 -11.20 13.90
N ASN A 91 17.11 -11.80 14.32
CA ASN A 91 16.42 -12.87 13.58
C ASN A 91 14.92 -12.60 13.55
N GLY A 92 14.30 -12.76 12.39
CA GLY A 92 12.87 -12.51 12.23
C GLY A 92 12.44 -12.29 10.78
N TYR A 93 11.34 -11.56 10.60
CA TYR A 93 10.76 -11.29 9.29
C TYR A 93 10.43 -9.82 9.16
N ILE A 94 10.76 -9.23 8.01
CA ILE A 94 10.38 -7.87 7.64
C ILE A 94 9.51 -7.99 6.39
N THR A 95 8.25 -7.60 6.48
CA THR A 95 7.30 -7.64 5.36
C THR A 95 6.94 -6.24 4.93
N VAL A 96 7.13 -5.95 3.64
CA VAL A 96 6.70 -4.71 3.01
C VAL A 96 5.54 -5.03 2.08
N ARG A 97 4.34 -4.58 2.44
CA ARG A 97 3.12 -4.70 1.64
C ARG A 97 2.86 -3.37 0.93
N PHE A 98 2.37 -3.41 -0.31
CA PHE A 98 2.14 -2.23 -1.13
C PHE A 98 1.08 -2.51 -2.20
N LEU A 99 0.62 -1.45 -2.87
CA LEU A 99 -0.26 -1.52 -4.02
C LEU A 99 0.54 -1.29 -5.30
N VAL A 100 0.29 -2.10 -6.32
CA VAL A 100 0.66 -1.82 -7.71
C VAL A 100 -0.59 -1.30 -8.42
N ASN A 101 -0.51 -0.13 -9.04
CA ASN A 101 -1.63 0.40 -9.82
C ASN A 101 -1.64 -0.18 -11.24
N CYS A 102 -2.69 0.11 -12.00
CA CYS A 102 -2.83 -0.36 -13.38
C CYS A 102 -1.80 0.18 -14.39
N GLU A 103 -0.87 1.05 -13.96
CA GLU A 103 0.27 1.53 -14.76
C GLU A 103 1.58 0.83 -14.36
N GLY A 104 1.54 -0.09 -13.39
CA GLY A 104 2.74 -0.75 -12.84
C GLY A 104 3.50 0.10 -11.81
N LYS A 105 2.95 1.26 -11.41
CA LYS A 105 3.54 2.11 -10.36
C LYS A 105 3.15 1.59 -8.99
N THR A 106 4.03 1.78 -8.01
CA THR A 106 3.83 1.28 -6.64
C THR A 106 3.58 2.40 -5.64
N GLY A 107 2.79 2.10 -4.60
CA GLY A 107 2.42 3.04 -3.54
C GLY A 107 1.76 2.35 -2.36
N LEU A 108 1.29 3.12 -1.37
CA LEU A 108 0.61 2.62 -0.17
C LEU A 108 1.44 1.58 0.62
N PHE A 109 2.72 1.90 0.86
CA PHE A 109 3.64 0.96 1.49
C PHE A 109 3.37 0.81 3.00
N ARG A 110 3.29 -0.42 3.50
CA ARG A 110 3.16 -0.73 4.92
C ARG A 110 4.23 -1.74 5.32
N LEU A 111 5.01 -1.39 6.33
CA LEU A 111 6.06 -2.24 6.88
C LEU A 111 5.55 -2.92 8.15
N LYS A 112 5.60 -4.25 8.17
CA LYS A 112 5.36 -5.09 9.34
C LYS A 112 6.61 -5.88 9.65
N ARG A 113 6.91 -6.07 10.93
CA ARG A 113 8.08 -6.79 11.41
C ARG A 113 7.65 -7.77 12.49
N MET A 114 8.40 -8.85 12.61
CA MET A 114 8.24 -9.77 13.73
C MET A 114 9.55 -10.48 14.02
N ASN A 115 9.79 -10.78 15.29
CA ASN A 115 10.93 -11.61 15.68
C ASN A 115 10.65 -13.10 15.41
N SER A 116 11.59 -13.95 15.80
CA SER A 116 11.46 -15.42 15.65
C SER A 116 10.31 -16.01 16.46
N ASP A 117 9.84 -15.33 17.52
CA ASP A 117 8.66 -15.69 18.30
C ASP A 117 7.35 -15.14 17.71
N LEU A 118 7.40 -14.56 16.49
CA LEU A 118 6.27 -13.95 15.80
C LEU A 118 5.65 -12.74 16.54
N LYS A 119 6.39 -12.12 17.46
CA LYS A 119 5.96 -10.90 18.15
C LYS A 119 6.25 -9.69 17.29
N ASP A 120 5.28 -8.79 17.16
CA ASP A 120 5.42 -7.52 16.44
C ASP A 120 6.33 -6.58 17.24
N ILE A 121 7.63 -6.69 16.97
CA ILE A 121 8.68 -5.88 17.58
C ILE A 121 9.64 -5.40 16.50
N ALA A 122 10.21 -4.22 16.71
CA ALA A 122 11.32 -3.74 15.87
C ALA A 122 12.51 -4.70 15.99
N LEU A 123 13.11 -5.05 14.86
CA LEU A 123 14.33 -5.85 14.81
C LEU A 123 15.54 -4.92 14.79
N ASP A 124 15.60 -4.08 13.77
CA ASP A 124 16.59 -3.03 13.61
C ASP A 124 16.07 -1.98 12.63
N GLU A 125 15.82 -0.77 13.12
CA GLU A 125 15.19 0.30 12.34
C GLU A 125 15.98 0.66 11.07
N GLU A 126 17.31 0.58 11.13
CA GLU A 126 18.15 0.84 9.95
C GLU A 126 17.94 -0.22 8.87
N LEU A 127 17.94 -1.50 9.24
CA LEU A 127 17.67 -2.62 8.35
C LEU A 127 16.26 -2.54 7.75
N GLU A 128 15.26 -2.29 8.60
CA GLU A 128 13.85 -2.11 8.19
C GLU A 128 13.72 -1.00 7.15
N ASN A 129 14.37 0.14 7.38
CA ASN A 129 14.36 1.26 6.46
C ASN A 129 15.11 0.97 5.15
N LYS A 130 16.25 0.27 5.19
CA LYS A 130 16.98 -0.17 3.98
C LYS A 130 16.09 -1.08 3.12
N LEU A 131 15.41 -2.06 3.72
CA LEU A 131 14.54 -2.98 3.00
C LEU A 131 13.26 -2.31 2.46
N LEU A 132 12.70 -1.34 3.19
CA LEU A 132 11.61 -0.51 2.68
C LEU A 132 12.05 0.27 1.44
N LYS A 133 13.19 0.96 1.51
CA LYS A 133 13.75 1.72 0.38
C LYS A 133 14.06 0.82 -0.81
N PHE A 134 14.68 -0.34 -0.56
CA PHE A 134 14.92 -1.34 -1.61
C PHE A 134 13.61 -1.73 -2.30
N THR A 135 12.56 -2.07 -1.54
CA THR A 135 11.26 -2.46 -2.09
C THR A 135 10.64 -1.32 -2.92
N LYS A 136 10.68 -0.08 -2.43
CA LYS A 136 10.22 1.11 -3.17
C LYS A 136 10.97 1.33 -4.49
N SER A 137 12.25 0.93 -4.57
CA SER A 137 13.07 1.05 -5.77
C SER A 137 12.73 0.03 -6.87
N LEU A 138 11.89 -0.97 -6.59
CA LEU A 138 11.51 -2.01 -7.55
C LEU A 138 10.45 -1.45 -8.51
N ASN A 139 10.82 -1.29 -9.77
CA ASN A 139 10.00 -0.67 -10.83
C ASN A 139 9.63 -1.65 -11.96
N GLY A 140 9.86 -2.95 -11.77
CA GLY A 140 9.55 -4.01 -12.74
C GLY A 140 8.16 -4.62 -12.64
N TRP A 141 7.25 -4.06 -11.82
CA TRP A 141 5.90 -4.60 -11.63
C TRP A 141 5.06 -4.47 -12.89
N MET A 142 4.34 -5.53 -13.25
CA MET A 142 3.59 -5.59 -14.50
C MET A 142 2.12 -5.15 -14.27
N PRO A 143 1.58 -4.22 -15.09
CA PRO A 143 0.15 -3.94 -15.11
C PRO A 143 -0.69 -5.21 -15.30
N LYS A 144 -1.88 -5.24 -14.68
CA LYS A 144 -2.84 -6.34 -14.84
C LYS A 144 -4.12 -5.89 -15.52
N GLU A 145 -4.66 -6.81 -16.31
CA GLU A 145 -5.97 -6.71 -16.92
C GLU A 145 -6.78 -7.97 -16.58
N ILE A 146 -7.98 -7.80 -16.03
CA ILE A 146 -8.89 -8.89 -15.67
C ILE A 146 -10.22 -8.58 -16.34
N GLU A 147 -10.72 -9.49 -17.18
CA GLU A 147 -11.98 -9.30 -17.92
C GLU A 147 -12.03 -7.97 -18.72
N GLY A 148 -10.89 -7.56 -19.29
CA GLY A 148 -10.80 -6.28 -20.03
C GLY A 148 -10.64 -5.04 -19.16
N LEU A 149 -10.65 -5.18 -17.84
CA LEU A 149 -10.49 -4.06 -16.90
C LEU A 149 -9.05 -3.99 -16.42
N LYS A 150 -8.47 -2.79 -16.52
CA LYS A 150 -7.21 -2.43 -15.89
C LYS A 150 -7.39 -2.33 -14.38
N VAL A 151 -6.63 -3.10 -13.61
CA VAL A 151 -6.86 -3.25 -12.17
C VAL A 151 -5.65 -2.84 -11.34
N ASP A 152 -5.92 -2.34 -10.13
CA ASP A 152 -4.94 -2.22 -9.08
C ASP A 152 -4.86 -3.54 -8.29
N TYR A 153 -3.68 -3.91 -7.80
CA TYR A 153 -3.51 -5.11 -6.99
C TYR A 153 -2.51 -4.93 -5.84
N TYR A 154 -2.77 -5.60 -4.73
CA TYR A 154 -1.85 -5.66 -3.60
C TYR A 154 -0.77 -6.71 -3.83
N GLN A 155 0.43 -6.38 -3.38
CA GLN A 155 1.57 -7.28 -3.34
C GLN A 155 2.35 -7.09 -2.03
N TYR A 156 3.16 -8.08 -1.67
CA TYR A 156 4.11 -7.96 -0.58
C TYR A 156 5.42 -8.65 -0.92
N LEU A 157 6.47 -8.23 -0.21
CA LEU A 157 7.72 -8.97 -0.10
C LEU A 157 8.02 -9.19 1.38
N THR A 158 8.33 -10.43 1.75
CA THR A 158 8.81 -10.77 3.09
C THR A 158 10.26 -11.18 3.03
N TYR A 159 11.10 -10.47 3.78
CA TYR A 159 12.51 -10.74 3.97
C TYR A 159 12.68 -11.55 5.25
N LYS A 160 13.19 -12.79 5.13
CA LYS A 160 13.63 -13.56 6.28
C LYS A 160 15.01 -13.07 6.70
N ILE A 161 15.16 -12.72 7.97
CA ILE A 161 16.40 -12.20 8.53
C ILE A 161 17.03 -13.27 9.43
N GLU A 162 18.27 -13.62 9.15
CA GLU A 162 19.10 -14.53 9.94
C GLU A 162 20.44 -13.85 10.21
N ASP A 163 20.81 -13.75 11.50
CA ASP A 163 22.03 -13.08 11.96
C ASP A 163 22.26 -11.70 11.32
N GLY A 164 21.19 -10.90 11.23
CA GLY A 164 21.21 -9.56 10.64
C GLY A 164 21.25 -9.52 9.11
N LYS A 165 21.22 -10.64 8.41
CA LYS A 165 21.26 -10.72 6.94
C LYS A 165 19.96 -11.23 6.37
N VAL A 166 19.62 -10.80 5.15
CA VAL A 166 18.51 -11.41 4.42
C VAL A 166 18.91 -12.79 3.92
N SER A 167 18.30 -13.85 4.48
CA SER A 167 18.52 -15.23 4.03
C SER A 167 17.56 -15.64 2.90
N GLU A 168 16.35 -15.08 2.89
CA GLU A 168 15.32 -15.40 1.90
C GLU A 168 14.40 -14.22 1.61
N VAL A 169 13.85 -14.19 0.39
CA VAL A 169 12.78 -13.28 -0.05
C VAL A 169 11.58 -14.09 -0.53
N LEU A 170 10.42 -13.79 0.02
CA LEU A 170 9.13 -14.42 -0.29
C LEU A 170 8.13 -13.40 -0.88
N PRO A 171 7.13 -13.84 -1.65
CA PRO A 171 6.88 -15.22 -2.08
C PRO A 171 7.91 -15.70 -3.12
#